data_AF-A0A955T4Z7-F1
#
_entry.id   AF-A0A955T4Z7-F1
#
_cell.length_a   1.000
_cell.length_b   1.000
_cell.length_c   1.000
_cell.angle_alpha   90.00
_cell.angle_beta   90.00
_cell.angle_gamma   90.00
#
_symmetry.space_group_name_H-M   'P 1'
#
loop_
_entity.id
_entity.type
_entity.pdbx_description
1 polymer ?
#
loop_
_entity_poly.entity_id
_entity_poly.type
_entity_poly.pdbx_seq_one_letter_code
_entity_poly.pdbx_strand_id
1 'polypeptide(L)' 'VHFHVPLFLEETGAIGTTQPMVIEGMKDLLKKGDVHHYEVETYAWGVLPENLRTEELAEGIAREMTWVKENFQP' A
#
# COMPACT_ATOMS: atom_id res chain seq x y z
N VAL A 1 10.68 -3.27 15.26
CA VAL A 1 10.73 -4.06 14.01
C VAL A 1 10.19 -3.16 12.90
N HIS A 2 10.90 -3.00 11.79
CA HIS A 2 10.50 -2.16 10.64
C HIS A 2 10.59 -3.01 9.39
N PHE A 3 9.51 -3.11 8.63
CA PHE A 3 9.47 -3.77 7.32
C PHE A 3 8.36 -3.15 6.47
N HIS A 4 8.45 -3.32 5.16
CA HIS A 4 7.51 -2.78 4.19
C HIS A 4 6.63 -3.92 3.69
N VAL A 5 5.35 -3.61 3.51
CA VAL A 5 4.32 -4.53 3.03
C VAL A 5 3.47 -3.83 1.98
N PRO A 6 2.85 -4.58 1.05
CA PRO A 6 1.91 -3.98 0.11
C PRO A 6 0.80 -3.21 0.82
N LEU A 7 0.45 -2.03 0.31
CA LEU A 7 -0.52 -1.13 0.95
C LEU A 7 -1.90 -1.76 1.18
N PHE A 8 -2.31 -2.72 0.34
CA PHE A 8 -3.58 -3.42 0.47
C PHE A 8 -3.64 -4.45 1.61
N LEU A 9 -2.52 -4.75 2.28
CA LEU A 9 -2.51 -5.65 3.44
C LEU A 9 -2.83 -4.89 4.72
N GLU A 10 -3.90 -5.28 5.39
CA GLU A 10 -4.28 -4.74 6.71
C GLU A 10 -3.52 -5.46 7.84
N GLU A 11 -3.10 -6.70 7.60
CA GLU A 11 -2.36 -7.53 8.55
C GLU A 11 -1.37 -8.46 7.85
N THR A 12 -0.34 -8.87 8.58
CA THR A 12 0.60 -9.93 8.19
C THR A 12 0.68 -10.96 9.30
N GLY A 13 -0.15 -12.02 9.20
CA GLY A 13 -0.29 -13.00 10.26
C GLY A 13 -0.95 -12.36 11.49
N ALA A 14 -0.27 -12.39 12.65
CA ALA A 14 -0.81 -11.84 13.89
C ALA A 14 -0.53 -10.34 14.10
N ILE A 15 0.08 -9.65 13.12
CA ILE A 15 0.53 -8.26 13.25
C ILE A 15 -0.26 -7.39 12.27
N GLY A 16 -0.96 -6.39 12.78
CA GLY A 16 -1.59 -5.36 11.94
C GLY A 16 -0.56 -4.44 11.27
N THR A 17 -0.89 -3.91 10.10
CA THR A 17 -0.04 -2.97 9.36
C THR A 17 -0.42 -1.52 9.66
N THR A 18 0.33 -0.58 9.10
CA THR A 18 0.01 0.86 9.18
C THR A 18 -1.05 1.29 8.17
N GLN A 19 -1.68 0.37 7.43
CA GLN A 19 -2.67 0.71 6.41
C GLN A 19 -3.78 1.64 6.93
N PRO A 20 -4.42 1.40 8.09
CA PRO A 20 -5.49 2.29 8.56
C PRO A 20 -5.03 3.74 8.74
N MET A 21 -3.83 3.93 9.29
CA MET A 21 -3.23 5.26 9.49
C MET A 21 -2.83 5.91 8.17
N VAL A 22 -2.35 5.14 7.18
CA VAL A 22 -2.08 5.65 5.83
C VAL A 22 -3.38 6.14 5.18
N ILE A 23 -4.47 5.38 5.27
CA ILE A 23 -5.77 5.78 4.73
C ILE A 23 -6.27 7.07 5.38
N GLU A 24 -6.21 7.16 6.70
CA GLU A 24 -6.62 8.34 7.46
C GLU A 24 -5.81 9.57 7.05
N GLY A 25 -4.47 9.46 7.09
CA GLY A 25 -3.57 10.56 6.77
C GLY A 25 -3.71 11.03 5.32
N MET A 26 -3.82 10.10 4.36
CA MET A 26 -4.02 10.43 2.95
C MET A 26 -5.35 11.11 2.71
N LYS A 27 -6.45 10.63 3.32
CA LYS A 27 -7.76 11.28 3.19
C LYS A 27 -7.73 12.71 3.73
N ASP A 28 -7.06 12.94 4.84
CA ASP A 28 -6.97 14.29 5.41
C ASP A 28 -6.03 15.22 4.62
N LEU A 29 -4.95 14.69 4.03
CA LEU A 29 -4.11 15.44 3.09
C LEU A 29 -4.89 15.83 1.82
N LEU A 30 -5.60 14.88 1.22
CA LEU A 30 -6.32 15.10 -0.03
C LEU A 30 -7.53 16.03 0.16
N LYS A 31 -8.21 15.99 1.31
CA LYS A 31 -9.30 16.94 1.64
C LYS A 31 -8.85 18.40 1.65
N LYS A 32 -7.59 18.68 2.02
CA LYS A 32 -7.06 20.06 2.05
C LYS A 32 -6.85 20.62 0.64
N GLY A 33 -6.64 19.75 -0.36
CA GLY A 33 -6.49 20.13 -1.75
C GLY A 33 -5.09 20.63 -2.14
N ASP A 34 -4.15 20.75 -1.19
CA ASP A 34 -2.79 21.24 -1.42
C ASP A 34 -1.83 20.16 -1.97
N VAL A 35 -2.28 18.90 -2.03
CA VAL A 35 -1.51 17.77 -2.54
C VAL A 35 -2.03 17.36 -3.91
N HIS A 36 -1.20 17.54 -4.93
CA HIS A 36 -1.54 17.20 -6.32
C HIS A 36 -0.85 15.93 -6.81
N HIS A 37 0.20 15.49 -6.12
CA HIS A 37 1.00 14.33 -6.49
C HIS A 37 1.41 13.54 -5.25
N TYR A 38 1.41 12.22 -5.38
CA TYR A 38 1.94 11.29 -4.40
C TYR A 38 2.53 10.08 -5.13
N GLU A 39 3.49 9.42 -4.50
CA GLU A 39 4.21 8.28 -5.05
C GLU A 39 3.91 7.01 -4.24
N VAL A 40 3.95 5.86 -4.91
CA VAL A 40 3.78 4.54 -4.29
C VAL A 40 5.09 3.78 -4.49
N GLU A 41 5.83 3.55 -3.42
CA GLU A 41 7.12 2.84 -3.47
C GLU A 41 6.92 1.32 -3.38
N THR A 42 7.43 0.57 -4.36
CA THR A 42 7.14 -0.87 -4.53
C THR A 42 8.41 -1.75 -4.56
N TYR A 43 9.39 -1.49 -3.68
CA TYR A 43 10.69 -2.19 -3.74
C TYR A 43 10.78 -3.50 -2.94
N ALA A 44 9.74 -3.90 -2.21
CA ALA A 44 9.84 -4.96 -1.19
C ALA A 44 9.35 -6.35 -1.63
N TRP A 45 8.86 -6.52 -2.87
CA TRP A 45 8.18 -7.75 -3.30
C TRP A 45 9.06 -9.02 -3.24
N GLY A 46 10.35 -8.91 -3.58
CA GLY A 46 11.28 -10.04 -3.60
C GLY A 46 11.62 -10.63 -2.23
N VAL A 47 11.31 -9.92 -1.14
CA VAL A 47 11.61 -10.35 0.25
C VAL A 47 10.36 -10.65 1.07
N LEU A 48 9.17 -10.61 0.45
CA LEU A 48 7.93 -10.98 1.14
C LEU A 48 7.94 -12.46 1.55
N PRO A 49 7.24 -12.84 2.63
CA PRO A 49 6.93 -14.24 2.92
C PRO A 49 6.21 -14.91 1.74
N GLU A 50 6.47 -16.22 1.54
CA GLU A 50 5.94 -16.97 0.39
C GLU A 50 4.42 -16.89 0.26
N ASN A 51 3.69 -16.91 1.39
CA ASN A 51 2.24 -16.81 1.43
C ASN A 51 1.68 -15.42 1.07
N LEU A 52 2.54 -14.40 0.92
CA LEU A 52 2.17 -13.03 0.54
C LEU A 52 2.69 -12.65 -0.86
N ARG A 53 3.46 -13.52 -1.51
CA ARG A 53 3.99 -13.27 -2.87
C ARG A 53 2.91 -13.50 -3.93
N THR A 54 3.01 -12.77 -5.03
CA THR A 54 2.35 -13.09 -6.29
C THR A 54 3.29 -13.91 -7.18
N GLU A 55 2.74 -14.68 -8.12
CA GLU A 55 3.56 -15.44 -9.08
C GLU A 55 4.40 -14.49 -9.94
N GLU A 56 3.78 -13.41 -10.42
CA GLU A 56 4.43 -12.36 -11.20
C GLU A 56 4.52 -11.05 -10.41
N LEU A 57 5.70 -10.40 -10.43
CA LEU A 57 5.93 -9.11 -9.78
C LEU A 57 4.98 -8.02 -10.31
N ALA A 58 4.76 -8.04 -11.62
CA ALA A 58 3.89 -7.08 -12.29
C ALA A 58 2.46 -7.11 -11.75
N GLU A 59 1.95 -8.30 -11.40
CA GLU A 59 0.61 -8.45 -10.83
C GLU A 59 0.51 -7.85 -9.43
N GLY A 60 1.53 -8.07 -8.58
CA GLY A 60 1.61 -7.48 -7.25
C GLY A 60 1.59 -5.95 -7.31
N ILE A 61 2.43 -5.37 -8.17
CA ILE A 61 2.49 -3.92 -8.40
C ILE A 61 1.15 -3.41 -8.95
N ALA A 62 0.57 -4.08 -9.95
CA ALA A 62 -0.70 -3.67 -10.54
C ALA A 62 -1.85 -3.67 -9.51
N ARG A 63 -1.87 -4.67 -8.62
CA ARG A 63 -2.84 -4.75 -7.52
C ARG A 63 -2.67 -3.60 -6.53
N GLU A 64 -1.45 -3.31 -6.12
CA GLU A 64 -1.16 -2.20 -5.21
C GLU A 64 -1.56 -0.85 -5.82
N MET A 65 -1.20 -0.62 -7.09
CA MET A 65 -1.61 0.59 -7.80
C MET A 65 -3.13 0.68 -7.93
N THR A 66 -3.83 -0.42 -8.22
CA THR A 66 -5.31 -0.43 -8.29
C THR A 66 -5.93 -0.05 -6.95
N TRP A 67 -5.46 -0.65 -5.86
CA TRP A 67 -5.95 -0.34 -4.51
C TRP A 67 -5.73 1.14 -4.15
N VAL A 68 -4.56 1.70 -4.50
CA VAL A 68 -4.27 3.12 -4.29
C VAL A 68 -5.24 4.02 -5.05
N LYS A 69 -5.55 3.69 -6.31
CA LYS A 69 -6.52 4.45 -7.11
C LYS A 69 -7.92 4.41 -6.48
N GLU A 70 -8.38 3.23 -6.07
CA GLU A 70 -9.70 3.05 -5.46
C GLU A 70 -9.85 3.81 -4.13
N ASN A 71 -8.75 4.00 -3.39
CA ASN A 71 -8.79 4.67 -2.09
C ASN A 71 -8.52 6.19 -2.16
N PHE A 72 -7.73 6.66 -3.12
CA PHE A 72 -7.13 8.00 -3.09
C PHE A 72 -7.25 8.79 -4.40
N GLN A 73 -7.74 8.21 -5.50
CA GLN A 73 -8.07 9.01 -6.68
C GLN A 73 -9.51 9.54 -6.58
N PRO A 74 -9.74 10.81 -6.97
CA PRO A 74 -11.08 11.39 -7.04
C PRO A 74 -11.96 10.74 -8.12
#